data_AF-A0A3D0N766-F1
#
_entry.id   AF-A0A3D0N766-F1
#
_cell.length_a   1.000
_cell.length_b   1.000
_cell.length_c   1.000
_cell.angle_alpha   90.00
_cell.angle_beta   90.00
_cell.angle_gamma   90.00
#
_symmetry.space_group_name_H-M   'P 1'
#
loop_
_entity.id
_entity.type
_entity.pdbx_description
1 polymer ?
#
loop_
_entity_poly.entity_id
_entity_poly.type
_entity_poly.pdbx_seq_one_letter_code
_entity_poly.pdbx_strand_id
1 'polypeptide(L)'
;MSRLRIRTAPALGAVFTLTALFAIFASPSWGAVGYDDLAGPLRALSSQAEQGIAPAGSQTLLVVVRFKNEMAAAATNLQAHGATVRYRRGDAVEAFVPAGRLLEIAQLPEVAQVAPAEYMEPCQGFGATFGEGVRLVGAVPFHTAGITGQGVTVAILDIGFAGIAGAEVPIDDTDANSLVTFRADGTMGSSYHGTAVAEVVADMAPGANFVAIAVDTAMAAESAADYIANRDIDVVVMALELLGGPYGGTHPLSRKVNSLRNRGVFWVNAAGNSAQRHWMGDFADRNGNGLTEFSSGDEAID
;
A
#
# COMPACT_ATOMS: atom_id res chain seq x y z
N MET A 1 16.94 7.60 -58.11
CA MET A 1 16.85 8.66 -59.14
C MET A 1 15.39 9.04 -59.34
N SER A 2 15.12 10.32 -59.67
CA SER A 2 13.80 10.98 -59.83
C SER A 2 13.23 11.59 -58.53
N ARG A 3 13.60 12.81 -58.11
CA ARG A 3 13.37 14.19 -58.62
C ARG A 3 11.93 14.75 -58.39
N LEU A 4 11.83 15.56 -57.34
CA LEU A 4 11.27 16.93 -57.25
C LEU A 4 10.03 17.30 -58.08
N ARG A 5 9.02 17.88 -57.41
CA ARG A 5 8.37 19.13 -57.87
C ARG A 5 7.73 19.93 -56.73
N ILE A 6 8.26 21.14 -56.58
CA ILE A 6 7.73 22.30 -55.83
C ILE A 6 6.67 22.99 -56.69
N ARG A 7 5.59 23.50 -56.07
CA ARG A 7 4.72 24.58 -56.58
C ARG A 7 4.22 25.40 -55.37
N THR A 8 4.86 26.52 -55.03
CA THR A 8 4.45 27.92 -55.31
C THR A 8 2.98 28.26 -55.06
N ALA A 9 2.76 29.15 -54.09
CA ALA A 9 1.51 29.86 -53.78
C ALA A 9 1.16 30.96 -54.79
N PRO A 10 -0.07 31.49 -54.75
CA PRO A 10 -0.35 32.89 -55.05
C PRO A 10 -0.87 33.66 -53.81
N ALA A 11 -0.54 34.95 -53.77
CA ALA A 11 -1.01 35.94 -52.80
C ALA A 11 -2.13 36.82 -53.40
N LEU A 12 -2.73 37.66 -52.52
CA LEU A 12 -3.82 38.66 -52.70
C LEU A 12 -5.20 38.07 -52.37
N GLY A 13 -6.01 38.57 -51.43
CA GLY A 13 -6.00 39.77 -50.60
C GLY A 13 -7.45 40.24 -50.44
N ALA A 14 -7.99 40.31 -49.21
CA ALA A 14 -9.17 41.13 -48.89
C ALA A 14 -9.37 41.26 -47.36
N VAL A 15 -9.26 42.51 -46.93
CA VAL A 15 -9.63 43.17 -45.67
C VAL A 15 -11.03 42.77 -45.17
N PHE A 16 -11.21 42.52 -43.86
CA PHE A 16 -12.42 42.93 -43.11
C PHE A 16 -12.15 43.05 -41.60
N THR A 17 -12.08 44.30 -41.14
CA THR A 17 -12.51 44.90 -39.86
C THR A 17 -12.33 44.14 -38.54
N LEU A 18 -11.38 44.64 -37.74
CA LEU A 18 -11.21 44.41 -36.31
C LEU A 18 -12.20 45.30 -35.52
N THR A 19 -13.14 44.71 -34.80
CA THR A 19 -13.94 45.42 -33.77
C THR A 19 -13.46 44.96 -32.41
N ALA A 20 -12.76 45.85 -31.71
CA ALA A 20 -12.37 45.68 -30.32
C ALA A 20 -13.57 45.91 -29.40
N LEU A 21 -13.86 44.95 -28.52
CA LEU A 21 -14.75 45.16 -27.37
C LEU A 21 -13.91 45.05 -26.10
N PHE A 22 -13.70 46.19 -25.44
CA PHE A 22 -13.19 46.28 -24.08
C PHE A 22 -14.29 45.80 -23.12
N ALA A 23 -14.04 44.71 -22.40
CA ALA A 23 -14.81 44.34 -21.21
C ALA A 23 -13.86 44.41 -20.00
N ILE A 24 -14.08 45.43 -19.18
CA ILE A 24 -13.47 45.58 -17.85
C ILE A 24 -14.09 44.48 -16.98
N PHE A 25 -13.36 43.42 -16.70
CA PHE A 25 -13.72 42.48 -15.64
C PHE A 25 -13.08 42.95 -14.34
N ALA A 26 -13.92 43.50 -13.45
CA ALA A 26 -13.60 43.63 -12.04
C ALA A 26 -13.34 42.22 -11.49
N SER A 27 -12.19 42.02 -10.86
CA SER A 27 -11.83 40.79 -10.16
C SER A 27 -12.83 40.57 -9.02
N PRO A 28 -13.61 39.48 -8.98
CA PRO A 28 -14.19 39.07 -7.71
C PRO A 28 -13.04 38.54 -6.86
N SER A 29 -12.75 39.22 -5.76
CA SER A 29 -12.00 38.62 -4.65
C SER A 29 -12.84 37.45 -4.13
N TRP A 30 -12.53 36.23 -4.56
CA TRP A 30 -13.07 35.03 -3.95
C TRP A 30 -12.48 34.92 -2.54
N GLY A 31 -13.25 35.42 -1.58
CA GLY A 31 -13.07 35.10 -0.18
C GLY A 31 -13.19 33.60 0.01
N ALA A 32 -12.30 33.07 0.84
CA ALA A 32 -12.29 31.69 1.29
C ALA A 32 -13.64 31.32 1.92
N VAL A 33 -14.47 30.59 1.18
CA VAL A 33 -15.67 29.91 1.71
C VAL A 33 -15.79 28.61 0.94
N GLY A 34 -15.48 27.49 1.60
CA GLY A 34 -15.52 26.16 0.98
C GLY A 34 -14.63 25.08 1.62
N TYR A 35 -14.09 25.30 2.81
CA TYR A 35 -13.28 24.30 3.53
C TYR A 35 -14.03 23.57 4.66
N ASP A 36 -15.34 23.81 4.83
CA ASP A 36 -16.07 23.41 6.04
C ASP A 36 -16.63 21.98 6.02
N ASP A 37 -16.48 21.19 4.93
CA ASP A 37 -16.99 19.81 4.90
C ASP A 37 -16.00 18.75 4.43
N LEU A 38 -14.82 18.72 5.04
CA LEU A 38 -13.85 17.62 4.94
C LEU A 38 -14.14 16.48 5.94
N ALA A 39 -15.37 16.40 6.48
CA ALA A 39 -15.76 15.46 7.53
C ALA A 39 -16.44 14.18 7.01
N GLY A 40 -16.67 14.01 5.70
CA GLY A 40 -17.43 12.88 5.13
C GLY A 40 -16.98 11.49 5.61
N PRO A 41 -15.70 11.09 5.41
CA PRO A 41 -15.18 9.81 5.90
C PRO A 41 -15.17 9.68 7.43
N LEU A 42 -15.09 10.80 8.14
CA LEU A 42 -15.07 10.86 9.61
C LEU A 42 -16.47 10.77 10.24
N ARG A 43 -17.52 11.24 9.55
CA ARG A 43 -18.93 11.10 9.97
C ARG A 43 -19.40 9.66 9.92
N ALA A 44 -18.95 8.86 8.94
CA ALA A 44 -19.24 7.43 8.89
C ALA A 44 -18.65 6.69 10.10
N LEU A 45 -17.38 6.97 10.43
CA LEU A 45 -16.71 6.41 11.62
C LEU A 45 -17.30 6.92 12.94
N SER A 46 -17.74 8.19 13.03
CA SER A 46 -18.42 8.70 14.24
C SER A 46 -19.81 8.09 14.42
N SER A 47 -20.54 7.86 13.33
CA SER A 47 -21.87 7.25 13.37
C SER A 47 -21.84 5.77 13.78
N GLN A 48 -20.80 5.02 13.38
CA GLN A 48 -20.55 3.66 13.86
C GLN A 48 -20.17 3.62 15.36
N ALA A 49 -19.46 4.64 15.85
CA ALA A 49 -19.17 4.79 17.28
C ALA A 49 -20.43 5.14 18.10
N GLU A 50 -21.37 5.92 17.55
CA GLU A 50 -22.67 6.23 18.17
C GLU A 50 -23.63 5.02 18.22
N GLN A 51 -23.47 4.04 17.33
CA GLN A 51 -24.28 2.82 17.27
C GLN A 51 -23.83 1.68 18.21
N GLY A 52 -22.77 1.88 19.02
CA GLY A 52 -22.46 1.02 20.17
C GLY A 52 -21.88 -0.37 19.88
N ILE A 53 -21.22 -0.59 18.73
CA ILE A 53 -20.64 -1.90 18.33
C ILE A 53 -19.16 -2.06 18.78
N ALA A 54 -18.71 -1.37 19.85
CA ALA A 54 -17.41 -1.67 20.48
C ALA A 54 -17.34 -1.19 21.94
N PRO A 55 -16.50 -1.82 22.80
CA PRO A 55 -16.49 -1.60 24.24
C PRO A 55 -16.08 -0.16 24.61
N ALA A 56 -16.69 0.38 25.66
CA ALA A 56 -16.48 1.74 26.13
C ALA A 56 -15.02 1.98 26.59
N GLY A 57 -14.29 2.78 25.81
CA GLY A 57 -12.97 3.32 26.09
C GLY A 57 -12.41 4.01 24.84
N SER A 58 -11.84 5.21 24.96
CA SER A 58 -11.30 6.07 23.89
C SER A 58 -10.79 5.32 22.65
N GLN A 59 -11.65 5.13 21.63
CA GLN A 59 -11.29 4.39 20.43
C GLN A 59 -10.16 5.13 19.70
N THR A 60 -9.03 4.47 19.57
CA THR A 60 -7.85 4.98 18.86
C THR A 60 -7.76 4.24 17.54
N LEU A 61 -7.70 4.98 16.43
CA LEU A 61 -7.70 4.46 15.06
C LEU A 61 -6.29 4.56 14.47
N LEU A 62 -5.85 3.53 13.74
CA LEU A 62 -4.61 3.59 12.98
C LEU A 62 -4.88 4.28 11.64
N VAL A 63 -4.22 5.42 11.43
CA VAL A 63 -4.41 6.25 10.24
C VAL A 63 -3.08 6.62 9.61
N VAL A 64 -3.13 6.99 8.33
CA VAL A 64 -2.05 7.65 7.61
C VAL A 64 -2.43 9.12 7.40
N VAL A 65 -1.60 10.01 7.93
CA VAL A 65 -1.70 11.45 7.70
C VAL A 65 -0.72 11.81 6.58
N ARG A 66 -1.23 12.22 5.42
CA ARG A 66 -0.43 12.79 4.33
C ARG A 66 -0.37 14.30 4.47
N PHE A 67 0.82 14.83 4.43
CA PHE A 67 1.11 16.26 4.48
C PHE A 67 1.31 16.81 3.07
N LYS A 68 1.19 18.12 2.92
CA LYS A 68 1.40 18.79 1.63
C LYS A 68 2.84 18.67 1.10
N ASN A 69 3.80 18.35 1.96
CA ASN A 69 5.20 18.09 1.62
C ASN A 69 5.93 17.40 2.79
N GLU A 70 7.14 16.89 2.52
CA GLU A 70 7.98 16.20 3.51
C GLU A 70 8.41 17.10 4.68
N MET A 71 8.65 18.40 4.44
CA MET A 71 9.03 19.35 5.49
C MET A 71 7.89 19.54 6.50
N ALA A 72 6.66 19.67 6.01
CA ALA A 72 5.46 19.71 6.83
C ALA A 72 5.30 18.42 7.65
N ALA A 73 5.45 17.26 7.01
CA ALA A 73 5.42 15.99 7.72
C ALA A 73 6.46 15.96 8.85
N ALA A 74 7.69 16.36 8.58
CA ALA A 74 8.77 16.38 9.58
C ALA A 74 8.53 17.39 10.73
N ALA A 75 8.00 18.57 10.42
CA ALA A 75 7.83 19.66 11.37
C ALA A 75 6.59 19.50 12.27
N THR A 76 5.53 18.84 11.80
CA THR A 76 4.28 18.74 12.56
C THR A 76 4.36 17.69 13.68
N ASN A 77 4.12 18.17 14.89
CA ASN A 77 4.08 17.35 16.09
C ASN A 77 2.67 16.77 16.34
N LEU A 78 2.37 15.65 15.69
CA LEU A 78 1.08 14.96 15.88
C LEU A 78 0.83 14.50 17.33
N GLN A 79 1.87 14.33 18.15
CA GLN A 79 1.70 13.98 19.58
C GLN A 79 1.01 15.11 20.36
N ALA A 80 1.17 16.37 19.95
CA ALA A 80 0.44 17.49 20.54
C ALA A 80 -1.08 17.37 20.35
N HIS A 81 -1.52 16.61 19.35
CA HIS A 81 -2.92 16.33 19.06
C HIS A 81 -3.40 15.00 19.67
N GLY A 82 -2.56 14.33 20.46
CA GLY A 82 -2.88 13.06 21.12
C GLY A 82 -2.60 11.83 20.25
N ALA A 83 -1.87 11.99 19.14
CA ALA A 83 -1.49 10.87 18.28
C ALA A 83 -0.21 10.17 18.77
N THR A 84 -0.14 8.86 18.63
CA THR A 84 1.08 8.07 18.82
C THR A 84 1.64 7.69 17.46
N VAL A 85 2.73 8.37 17.05
CA VAL A 85 3.37 8.13 15.75
C VAL A 85 4.06 6.77 15.73
N ARG A 86 3.78 5.97 14.69
CA ARG A 86 4.40 4.68 14.43
C ARG A 86 5.49 4.78 13.35
N TYR A 87 5.16 5.34 12.19
CA TYR A 87 6.11 5.52 11.08
C TYR A 87 6.02 6.90 10.46
N ARG A 88 7.17 7.38 9.95
CA ARG A 88 7.26 8.57 9.09
C ARG A 88 8.00 8.19 7.81
N ARG A 89 7.42 8.49 6.66
CA ARG A 89 7.95 8.17 5.32
C ARG A 89 7.60 9.30 4.35
N GLY A 90 8.58 10.10 3.96
CA GLY A 90 8.37 11.25 3.08
C GLY A 90 7.34 12.23 3.66
N ASP A 91 6.26 12.45 2.93
CA ASP A 91 5.12 13.30 3.30
C ASP A 91 4.05 12.57 4.14
N ALA A 92 4.22 11.28 4.44
CA ALA A 92 3.23 10.45 5.13
C ALA A 92 3.66 10.04 6.54
N VAL A 93 2.70 9.98 7.45
CA VAL A 93 2.90 9.57 8.85
C VAL A 93 1.82 8.57 9.26
N GLU A 94 2.22 7.34 9.61
CA GLU A 94 1.33 6.38 10.28
C GLU A 94 1.25 6.71 11.76
N ALA A 95 0.04 6.87 12.30
CA ALA A 95 -0.14 7.15 13.71
C ALA A 95 -1.45 6.54 14.24
N PHE A 96 -1.41 6.15 15.50
CA PHE A 96 -2.61 5.87 16.29
C PHE A 96 -3.22 7.20 16.75
N VAL A 97 -4.45 7.51 16.35
CA VAL A 97 -5.12 8.78 16.65
C VAL A 97 -6.46 8.51 17.36
N PRO A 98 -6.75 9.14 18.51
CA PRO A 98 -8.08 9.07 19.11
C PRO A 98 -9.15 9.57 18.13
N ALA A 99 -10.25 8.83 17.95
CA ALA A 99 -11.26 9.13 16.94
C ALA A 99 -11.77 10.58 17.01
N GLY A 100 -11.97 11.11 18.23
CA GLY A 100 -12.41 12.50 18.46
C GLY A 100 -11.38 13.59 18.10
N ARG A 101 -10.13 13.22 17.78
CA ARG A 101 -9.03 14.13 17.40
C ARG A 101 -8.72 14.11 15.91
N LEU A 102 -9.35 13.20 15.14
CA LEU A 102 -9.11 13.07 13.71
C LEU A 102 -9.48 14.34 12.93
N LEU A 103 -10.62 14.96 13.24
CA LEU A 103 -11.08 16.16 12.54
C LEU A 103 -10.12 17.34 12.76
N GLU A 104 -9.63 17.50 13.99
CA GLU A 104 -8.64 18.53 14.32
C GLU A 104 -7.34 18.35 13.52
N ILE A 105 -6.84 17.10 13.41
CA ILE A 105 -5.64 16.80 12.63
C ILE A 105 -5.90 17.02 11.13
N ALA A 106 -7.06 16.62 10.61
CA ALA A 106 -7.42 16.82 9.21
C ALA A 106 -7.56 18.30 8.82
N GLN A 107 -7.88 19.17 9.77
CA GLN A 107 -8.02 20.62 9.57
C GLN A 107 -6.69 21.39 9.66
N LEU A 108 -5.58 20.73 10.04
CA LEU A 108 -4.28 21.39 10.07
C LEU A 108 -3.91 21.91 8.66
N PRO A 109 -3.45 23.17 8.53
CA PRO A 109 -3.21 23.78 7.22
C PRO A 109 -2.12 23.08 6.41
N GLU A 110 -1.23 22.34 7.06
CA GLU A 110 -0.17 21.55 6.44
C GLU A 110 -0.59 20.12 6.03
N VAL A 111 -1.74 19.63 6.51
CA VAL A 111 -2.26 18.30 6.20
C VAL A 111 -2.98 18.35 4.85
N ALA A 112 -2.72 17.35 4.01
CA ALA A 112 -3.34 17.17 2.72
C ALA A 112 -4.48 16.14 2.79
N GLN A 113 -4.29 15.05 3.56
CA GLN A 113 -5.28 14.00 3.69
C GLN A 113 -5.07 13.23 5.00
N VAL A 114 -6.16 12.75 5.60
CA VAL A 114 -6.14 11.71 6.63
C VAL A 114 -6.95 10.53 6.09
N ALA A 115 -6.35 9.34 6.07
CA ALA A 115 -7.00 8.11 5.62
C ALA A 115 -6.75 6.97 6.61
N PRO A 116 -7.62 5.95 6.69
CA PRO A 116 -7.31 4.71 7.41
C PRO A 116 -5.99 4.10 6.94
N ALA A 117 -5.27 3.40 7.82
CA ALA A 117 -4.11 2.64 7.38
C ALA A 117 -4.52 1.43 6.52
N GLU A 118 -3.74 1.17 5.48
CA GLU A 118 -3.93 0.01 4.60
C GLU A 118 -3.31 -1.22 5.25
N TYR A 119 -4.19 -2.14 5.66
CA TYR A 119 -3.79 -3.43 6.20
C TYR A 119 -3.43 -4.41 5.08
N MET A 120 -2.50 -5.30 5.39
CA MET A 120 -2.18 -6.43 4.53
C MET A 120 -3.24 -7.53 4.68
N GLU A 121 -3.76 -8.02 3.56
CA GLU A 121 -4.74 -9.11 3.54
C GLU A 121 -4.07 -10.44 3.15
N PRO A 122 -4.30 -11.55 3.89
CA PRO A 122 -3.72 -12.85 3.59
C PRO A 122 -4.42 -13.51 2.39
N CYS A 123 -3.65 -14.01 1.43
CA CYS A 123 -4.17 -14.73 0.26
C CYS A 123 -4.43 -16.24 0.55
N GLN A 124 -5.15 -16.58 1.62
CA GLN A 124 -5.37 -17.99 2.00
C GLN A 124 -6.53 -18.66 1.24
N GLY A 125 -6.30 -19.87 0.73
CA GLY A 125 -7.32 -20.83 0.28
C GLY A 125 -7.15 -22.16 1.02
N PHE A 126 -8.25 -22.80 1.41
CA PHE A 126 -8.23 -24.06 2.16
C PHE A 126 -7.54 -25.20 1.39
N GLY A 127 -6.64 -25.93 2.08
CA GLY A 127 -6.13 -27.22 1.64
C GLY A 127 -4.98 -27.70 2.53
N ALA A 128 -5.26 -28.66 3.41
CA ALA A 128 -4.22 -29.41 4.13
C ALA A 128 -3.98 -30.73 3.41
N THR A 129 -2.72 -31.04 3.11
CA THR A 129 -2.10 -32.39 3.03
C THR A 129 -0.73 -32.24 2.35
N PHE A 130 0.25 -33.07 2.78
CA PHE A 130 1.59 -33.23 2.17
C PHE A 130 1.70 -32.68 0.75
N GLY A 131 2.59 -31.69 0.54
CA GLY A 131 2.58 -30.81 -0.62
C GLY A 131 2.49 -31.51 -1.98
N GLU A 132 1.26 -31.75 -2.46
CA GLU A 132 1.02 -32.21 -3.82
C GLU A 132 1.66 -31.27 -4.84
N GLY A 133 1.85 -30.00 -4.45
CA GLY A 133 2.55 -28.95 -5.18
C GLY A 133 3.90 -29.40 -5.73
N VAL A 134 4.79 -30.01 -4.93
CA VAL A 134 6.16 -30.39 -5.37
C VAL A 134 6.10 -31.32 -6.57
N ARG A 135 5.22 -32.32 -6.53
CA ARG A 135 5.01 -33.25 -7.64
C ARG A 135 4.29 -32.57 -8.80
N LEU A 136 3.25 -31.78 -8.52
CA LEU A 136 2.39 -31.15 -9.52
C LEU A 136 3.14 -30.12 -10.38
N VAL A 137 4.03 -29.32 -9.77
CA VAL A 137 4.81 -28.29 -10.48
C VAL A 137 6.14 -28.83 -11.02
N GLY A 138 6.42 -30.12 -10.83
CA GLY A 138 7.62 -30.78 -11.33
C GLY A 138 8.90 -30.37 -10.61
N ALA A 139 8.85 -30.16 -9.29
CA ALA A 139 10.03 -29.88 -8.47
C ALA A 139 10.85 -31.15 -8.13
N VAL A 140 10.24 -32.34 -8.16
CA VAL A 140 10.92 -33.63 -7.85
C VAL A 140 12.20 -33.88 -8.68
N PRO A 141 12.26 -33.63 -10.00
CA PRO A 141 13.50 -33.76 -10.77
C PRO A 141 14.62 -32.85 -10.28
N PHE A 142 14.32 -31.66 -9.78
CA PHE A 142 15.33 -30.74 -9.21
C PHE A 142 15.91 -31.32 -7.93
N HIS A 143 15.05 -31.81 -7.03
CA HIS A 143 15.49 -32.47 -5.80
C HIS A 143 16.35 -33.71 -6.08
N THR A 144 15.92 -34.53 -7.04
CA THR A 144 16.66 -35.74 -7.46
C THR A 144 18.03 -35.39 -8.06
N ALA A 145 18.15 -34.23 -8.70
CA ALA A 145 19.41 -33.68 -9.21
C ALA A 145 20.25 -32.97 -8.13
N GLY A 146 19.82 -32.96 -6.87
CA GLY A 146 20.50 -32.28 -5.76
C GLY A 146 20.29 -30.75 -5.75
N ILE A 147 19.38 -30.23 -6.57
CA ILE A 147 19.01 -28.82 -6.58
C ILE A 147 17.86 -28.65 -5.58
N THR A 148 18.18 -28.28 -4.34
CA THR A 148 17.17 -28.09 -3.29
C THR A 148 17.19 -26.68 -2.69
N GLY A 149 17.92 -25.74 -3.30
CA GLY A 149 18.04 -24.37 -2.81
C GLY A 149 19.23 -24.12 -1.88
N GLN A 150 20.22 -25.02 -1.83
CA GLN A 150 21.42 -24.80 -1.02
C GLN A 150 22.10 -23.46 -1.34
N GLY A 151 22.45 -22.73 -0.28
CA GLY A 151 23.11 -21.42 -0.40
C GLY A 151 22.19 -20.28 -0.82
N VAL A 152 20.88 -20.52 -0.90
CA VAL A 152 19.85 -19.50 -1.13
C VAL A 152 19.17 -19.17 0.18
N THR A 153 18.96 -17.89 0.45
CA THR A 153 18.15 -17.40 1.58
C THR A 153 16.81 -16.87 1.08
N VAL A 154 15.71 -17.39 1.65
CA VAL A 154 14.33 -17.03 1.30
C VAL A 154 13.66 -16.32 2.46
N ALA A 155 13.17 -15.10 2.22
CA ALA A 155 12.34 -14.37 3.17
C ALA A 155 10.86 -14.58 2.89
N ILE A 156 10.10 -14.98 3.90
CA ILE A 156 8.63 -15.03 3.87
C ILE A 156 8.10 -13.77 4.56
N LEU A 157 7.43 -12.91 3.81
CA LEU A 157 6.75 -11.72 4.32
C LEU A 157 5.27 -12.02 4.49
N ASP A 158 4.79 -12.01 5.74
CA ASP A 158 3.40 -12.36 6.04
C ASP A 158 2.84 -11.61 7.26
N ILE A 159 1.53 -11.73 7.51
CA ILE A 159 0.87 -11.10 8.65
C ILE A 159 1.02 -11.87 9.96
N GLY A 160 1.40 -13.14 9.90
CA GLY A 160 1.60 -13.93 11.10
C GLY A 160 2.27 -15.28 10.89
N PHE A 161 2.93 -15.76 11.94
CA PHE A 161 3.73 -16.99 11.97
C PHE A 161 3.43 -17.84 13.22
N ALA A 162 2.16 -17.92 13.62
CA ALA A 162 1.76 -18.55 14.89
C ALA A 162 2.23 -20.01 15.07
N GLY A 163 2.43 -20.75 13.97
CA GLY A 163 2.86 -22.14 14.01
C GLY A 163 4.35 -22.37 13.74
N ILE A 164 5.15 -21.32 13.52
CA ILE A 164 6.48 -21.48 12.92
C ILE A 164 7.45 -22.29 13.80
N ALA A 165 7.32 -22.21 15.13
CA ALA A 165 8.15 -22.97 16.06
C ALA A 165 7.93 -24.49 15.99
N GLY A 166 6.80 -24.94 15.45
CA GLY A 166 6.48 -26.36 15.26
C GLY A 166 6.50 -26.81 13.79
N ALA A 167 6.83 -25.91 12.86
CA ALA A 167 6.81 -26.19 11.43
C ALA A 167 8.12 -26.83 10.98
N GLU A 168 8.06 -27.67 9.95
CA GLU A 168 9.24 -28.30 9.33
C GLU A 168 9.92 -27.35 8.33
N VAL A 169 10.22 -26.12 8.77
CA VAL A 169 10.87 -25.08 7.95
C VAL A 169 12.31 -24.90 8.43
N PRO A 170 13.33 -24.89 7.54
CA PRO A 170 14.74 -24.66 7.89
C PRO A 170 15.03 -23.20 8.32
N ILE A 171 14.46 -22.78 9.45
CA ILE A 171 14.71 -21.50 10.12
C ILE A 171 15.71 -21.74 11.25
N ASP A 172 16.77 -20.94 11.30
CA ASP A 172 17.68 -20.89 12.44
C ASP A 172 17.07 -20.00 13.53
N ASP A 173 16.40 -20.62 14.50
CA ASP A 173 15.75 -19.93 15.62
C ASP A 173 16.75 -19.32 16.63
N THR A 174 18.04 -19.60 16.48
CA THR A 174 19.11 -19.00 17.28
C THR A 174 19.64 -17.70 16.69
N ASP A 175 19.43 -17.46 15.38
CA ASP A 175 19.72 -16.19 14.74
C ASP A 175 18.54 -15.22 14.93
N ALA A 176 18.79 -14.14 15.65
CA ALA A 176 17.83 -13.06 15.86
C ALA A 176 17.38 -12.37 14.55
N ASN A 177 18.04 -12.63 13.42
CA ASN A 177 17.64 -12.16 12.10
C ASN A 177 16.73 -13.14 11.34
N SER A 178 16.49 -14.35 11.83
CA SER A 178 15.62 -15.32 11.16
C SER A 178 14.14 -15.15 11.49
N LEU A 179 13.82 -14.50 12.62
CA LEU A 179 12.46 -14.17 13.04
C LEU A 179 12.37 -12.67 13.32
N VAL A 180 11.77 -11.92 12.40
CA VAL A 180 11.78 -10.45 12.41
C VAL A 180 10.35 -9.95 12.37
N THR A 181 10.05 -8.89 13.11
CA THR A 181 8.74 -8.26 13.06
C THR A 181 8.81 -6.76 12.87
N PHE A 182 7.95 -6.27 11.98
CA PHE A 182 7.62 -4.87 11.78
C PHE A 182 6.17 -4.57 12.19
N ARG A 183 5.48 -5.53 12.82
CA ARG A 183 4.11 -5.33 13.30
C ARG A 183 4.05 -4.33 14.45
N ALA A 184 2.91 -3.66 14.59
CA ALA A 184 2.69 -2.67 15.64
C ALA A 184 2.72 -3.28 17.04
N ASP A 185 2.25 -4.52 17.16
CA ASP A 185 2.22 -5.28 18.41
C ASP A 185 3.58 -5.86 18.81
N GLY A 186 4.61 -5.74 17.96
CA GLY A 186 5.94 -6.28 18.21
C GLY A 186 5.98 -7.81 18.27
N THR A 187 4.94 -8.49 17.81
CA THR A 187 4.86 -9.96 17.79
C THR A 187 5.10 -10.51 16.39
N MET A 188 5.24 -11.82 16.27
CA MET A 188 5.22 -12.51 14.97
C MET A 188 3.81 -12.72 14.41
N GLY A 189 2.77 -12.12 15.00
CA GLY A 189 1.37 -12.27 14.61
C GLY A 189 0.74 -13.62 15.01
N SER A 190 -0.59 -13.64 15.15
CA SER A 190 -1.36 -14.82 15.54
C SER A 190 -1.94 -15.62 14.36
N SER A 191 -1.74 -15.14 13.13
CA SER A 191 -2.14 -15.87 11.93
C SER A 191 -1.21 -17.06 11.67
N TYR A 192 -1.76 -18.17 11.18
CA TYR A 192 -0.99 -19.32 10.67
C TYR A 192 -0.62 -19.18 9.19
N HIS A 193 -1.05 -18.10 8.54
CA HIS A 193 -0.89 -17.90 7.10
C HIS A 193 0.57 -17.93 6.65
N GLY A 194 1.44 -17.14 7.28
CA GLY A 194 2.87 -17.11 6.95
C GLY A 194 3.59 -18.42 7.24
N THR A 195 3.16 -19.16 8.29
CA THR A 195 3.67 -20.51 8.55
C THR A 195 3.32 -21.45 7.39
N ALA A 196 2.07 -21.46 6.92
CA ALA A 196 1.65 -22.30 5.81
C ALA A 196 2.38 -21.93 4.50
N VAL A 197 2.60 -20.64 4.23
CA VAL A 197 3.39 -20.18 3.09
C VAL A 197 4.84 -20.66 3.20
N ALA A 198 5.45 -20.56 4.39
CA ALA A 198 6.81 -21.01 4.62
C ALA A 198 6.97 -22.52 4.38
N GLU A 199 6.04 -23.34 4.85
CA GLU A 199 6.05 -24.80 4.64
C GLU A 199 5.97 -25.16 3.14
N VAL A 200 5.10 -24.50 2.36
CA VAL A 200 5.02 -24.74 0.91
C VAL A 200 6.33 -24.40 0.21
N VAL A 201 6.99 -23.32 0.61
CA VAL A 201 8.27 -22.92 0.01
C VAL A 201 9.41 -23.84 0.46
N ALA A 202 9.41 -24.30 1.72
CA ALA A 202 10.34 -25.29 2.24
C ALA A 202 10.21 -26.64 1.53
N ASP A 203 8.99 -27.09 1.24
CA ASP A 203 8.73 -28.28 0.43
C ASP A 203 9.36 -28.16 -0.97
N MET A 204 9.33 -26.97 -1.58
CA MET A 204 9.92 -26.72 -2.89
C MET A 204 11.45 -26.59 -2.86
N ALA A 205 12.00 -25.98 -1.80
CA ALA A 205 13.42 -25.69 -1.66
C ALA A 205 13.93 -26.09 -0.26
N PRO A 206 14.00 -27.39 0.06
CA PRO A 206 14.28 -27.85 1.43
C PRO A 206 15.72 -27.64 1.90
N GLY A 207 16.63 -27.24 1.01
CA GLY A 207 18.01 -26.88 1.35
C GLY A 207 18.26 -25.38 1.46
N ALA A 208 17.24 -24.54 1.26
CA ALA A 208 17.36 -23.09 1.45
C ALA A 208 17.32 -22.71 2.93
N ASN A 209 17.88 -21.56 3.26
CA ASN A 209 17.72 -20.92 4.57
C ASN A 209 16.48 -20.05 4.55
N PHE A 210 15.74 -20.00 5.66
CA PHE A 210 14.50 -19.24 5.74
C PHE A 210 14.58 -18.10 6.77
N VAL A 211 13.95 -16.98 6.43
CA VAL A 211 13.71 -15.84 7.32
C VAL A 211 12.21 -15.54 7.31
N ALA A 212 11.57 -15.53 8.48
CA ALA A 212 10.19 -15.09 8.63
C ALA A 212 10.14 -13.61 9.02
N ILE A 213 9.39 -12.81 8.27
CA ILE A 213 9.25 -11.37 8.49
C ILE A 213 7.77 -11.03 8.63
N ALA A 214 7.35 -10.72 9.86
CA ALA A 214 5.98 -10.37 10.18
C ALA A 214 5.69 -8.88 9.90
N VAL A 215 4.61 -8.60 9.18
CA VAL A 215 4.12 -7.25 8.83
C VAL A 215 2.62 -7.13 9.11
N ASP A 216 2.05 -5.93 9.10
CA ASP A 216 0.60 -5.71 9.30
C ASP A 216 0.03 -4.61 8.40
N THR A 217 0.86 -3.66 7.96
CA THR A 217 0.48 -2.56 7.06
C THR A 217 1.41 -2.43 5.86
N ALA A 218 0.99 -1.64 4.87
CA ALA A 218 1.84 -1.24 3.74
C ALA A 218 3.20 -0.67 4.19
N MET A 219 3.21 0.22 5.19
CA MET A 219 4.45 0.82 5.71
C MET A 219 5.33 -0.16 6.50
N ALA A 220 4.74 -1.16 7.15
CA ALA A 220 5.49 -2.26 7.75
C ALA A 220 6.22 -3.09 6.67
N ALA A 221 5.53 -3.41 5.56
CA ALA A 221 6.14 -4.12 4.43
C ALA A 221 7.20 -3.28 3.70
N GLU A 222 7.01 -1.97 3.58
CA GLU A 222 8.04 -1.07 3.08
C GLU A 222 9.30 -1.07 3.97
N SER A 223 9.12 -1.13 5.28
CA SER A 223 10.22 -1.21 6.25
C SER A 223 10.91 -2.56 6.21
N ALA A 224 10.16 -3.65 6.01
CA ALA A 224 10.70 -4.97 5.74
C ALA A 224 11.53 -4.99 4.44
N ALA A 225 11.09 -4.30 3.38
CA ALA A 225 11.86 -4.18 2.15
C ALA A 225 13.20 -3.42 2.37
N ASP A 226 13.24 -2.40 3.23
CA ASP A 226 14.49 -1.72 3.61
C ASP A 226 15.42 -2.63 4.42
N TYR A 227 14.86 -3.44 5.31
CA TYR A 227 15.59 -4.47 6.06
C TYR A 227 16.22 -5.52 5.14
N ILE A 228 15.47 -5.96 4.13
CA ILE A 228 15.92 -6.92 3.11
C ILE A 228 17.04 -6.32 2.24
N ALA A 229 16.95 -5.04 1.87
CA ALA A 229 17.93 -4.40 0.98
C ALA A 229 19.38 -4.46 1.48
N ASN A 230 19.56 -4.64 2.80
CA ASN A 230 20.85 -4.65 3.48
C ASN A 230 21.24 -6.03 4.02
N ARG A 231 20.67 -7.10 3.47
CA ARG A 231 20.91 -8.49 3.87
C ARG A 231 21.10 -9.42 2.69
N ASP A 232 21.71 -10.56 2.98
CA ASP A 232 21.92 -11.65 2.02
C ASP A 232 20.63 -12.48 1.90
N ILE A 233 19.60 -11.86 1.31
CA ILE A 233 18.31 -12.47 0.98
C ILE A 233 18.17 -12.49 -0.54
N ASP A 234 18.02 -13.68 -1.10
CA ASP A 234 17.97 -13.89 -2.55
C ASP A 234 16.54 -13.87 -3.08
N VAL A 235 15.60 -14.42 -2.30
CA VAL A 235 14.20 -14.57 -2.69
C VAL A 235 13.29 -13.98 -1.62
N VAL A 236 12.26 -13.27 -2.04
CA VAL A 236 11.18 -12.83 -1.15
C VAL A 236 9.86 -13.39 -1.66
N VAL A 237 9.11 -14.03 -0.77
CA VAL A 237 7.75 -14.49 -1.03
C VAL A 237 6.80 -13.68 -0.16
N MET A 238 5.88 -12.95 -0.79
CA MET A 238 4.82 -12.22 -0.10
C MET A 238 3.47 -12.70 -0.64
N ALA A 239 2.74 -13.48 0.16
CA ALA A 239 1.41 -13.98 -0.18
C ALA A 239 0.30 -13.03 0.34
N LEU A 240 0.54 -11.73 0.23
CA LEU A 240 -0.33 -10.67 0.73
C LEU A 240 -0.79 -9.77 -0.42
N GLU A 241 -1.90 -9.07 -0.20
CA GLU A 241 -2.37 -8.01 -1.08
C GLU A 241 -2.54 -6.67 -0.34
N LEU A 242 -2.35 -5.58 -1.08
CA LEU A 242 -2.76 -4.23 -0.69
C LEU A 242 -3.85 -3.78 -1.66
N LEU A 243 -4.99 -3.37 -1.12
CA LEU A 243 -6.14 -2.96 -1.92
C LEU A 243 -6.09 -1.49 -2.31
N GLY A 244 -5.23 -0.69 -1.68
CA GLY A 244 -5.11 0.74 -1.94
C GLY A 244 -4.23 1.08 -3.15
N GLY A 245 -4.55 2.22 -3.77
CA GLY A 245 -3.78 2.78 -4.87
C GLY A 245 -2.52 3.52 -4.41
N PRO A 246 -1.71 4.04 -5.35
CA PRO A 246 -1.99 4.13 -6.79
C PRO A 246 -1.68 2.82 -7.54
N TYR A 247 -2.57 2.42 -8.45
CA TYR A 247 -2.47 1.18 -9.23
C TYR A 247 -1.56 1.25 -10.47
N GLY A 248 -0.89 2.39 -10.70
CA GLY A 248 -0.01 2.62 -11.85
C GLY A 248 1.44 2.17 -11.64
N GLY A 249 1.73 1.33 -10.65
CA GLY A 249 3.09 0.92 -10.29
C GLY A 249 3.92 1.98 -9.54
N THR A 250 3.28 3.09 -9.16
CA THR A 250 3.89 4.18 -8.38
C THR A 250 3.63 4.06 -6.88
N HIS A 251 3.05 2.96 -6.40
CA HIS A 251 2.95 2.72 -4.97
C HIS A 251 4.36 2.64 -4.36
N PRO A 252 4.64 3.23 -3.17
CA PRO A 252 5.98 3.22 -2.60
C PRO A 252 6.55 1.81 -2.39
N LEU A 253 5.73 0.85 -1.93
CA LEU A 253 6.12 -0.57 -1.88
C LEU A 253 6.54 -1.11 -3.26
N SER A 254 5.80 -0.83 -4.34
CA SER A 254 6.17 -1.26 -5.70
C SER A 254 7.54 -0.71 -6.11
N ARG A 255 7.86 0.54 -5.77
CA ARG A 255 9.19 1.12 -6.03
C ARG A 255 10.30 0.43 -5.25
N LYS A 256 10.05 0.06 -3.98
CA LYS A 256 11.02 -0.68 -3.16
C LYS A 256 11.25 -2.08 -3.72
N VAL A 257 10.20 -2.81 -4.10
CA VAL A 257 10.31 -4.10 -4.77
C VAL A 257 11.12 -3.99 -6.07
N ASN A 258 10.87 -2.97 -6.89
CA ASN A 258 11.68 -2.71 -8.09
C ASN A 258 13.15 -2.44 -7.77
N SER A 259 13.44 -1.70 -6.70
CA SER A 259 14.81 -1.45 -6.23
C SER A 259 15.51 -2.74 -5.80
N LEU A 260 14.83 -3.59 -5.02
CA LEU A 260 15.34 -4.91 -4.61
C LEU A 260 15.61 -5.81 -5.81
N ARG A 261 14.68 -5.86 -6.77
CA ARG A 261 14.86 -6.61 -8.02
C ARG A 261 16.10 -6.16 -8.79
N ASN A 262 16.34 -4.86 -8.88
CA ASN A 262 17.53 -4.31 -9.54
C ASN A 262 18.85 -4.65 -8.81
N ARG A 263 18.77 -5.09 -7.56
CA ARG A 263 19.90 -5.55 -6.73
C ARG A 263 20.08 -7.07 -6.77
N GLY A 264 19.24 -7.81 -7.51
CA GLY A 264 19.33 -9.26 -7.65
C GLY A 264 18.35 -10.06 -6.81
N VAL A 265 17.50 -9.41 -6.00
CA VAL A 265 16.48 -10.10 -5.21
C VAL A 265 15.31 -10.54 -6.11
N PHE A 266 14.94 -11.81 -6.08
CA PHE A 266 13.77 -12.32 -6.78
C PHE A 266 12.52 -12.20 -5.88
N TRP A 267 11.60 -11.29 -6.21
CA TRP A 267 10.37 -11.09 -5.47
C TRP A 267 9.18 -11.78 -6.13
N VAL A 268 8.46 -12.60 -5.38
CA VAL A 268 7.23 -13.28 -5.78
C VAL A 268 6.07 -12.75 -4.94
N ASN A 269 5.00 -12.32 -5.61
CA ASN A 269 3.78 -11.84 -4.95
C ASN A 269 2.56 -12.63 -5.40
N ALA A 270 1.60 -12.84 -4.49
CA ALA A 270 0.27 -13.31 -4.86
C ALA A 270 -0.46 -12.28 -5.75
N ALA A 271 -1.31 -12.76 -6.65
CA ALA A 271 -2.14 -11.91 -7.52
C ALA A 271 -3.39 -11.35 -6.83
N GLY A 272 -3.70 -11.84 -5.62
CA GLY A 272 -4.92 -11.51 -4.88
C GLY A 272 -6.06 -12.50 -5.15
N ASN A 273 -6.98 -12.62 -4.18
CA ASN A 273 -8.13 -13.54 -4.24
C ASN A 273 -9.45 -12.79 -4.49
N SER A 274 -9.38 -11.51 -4.84
CA SER A 274 -10.55 -10.63 -4.97
C SER A 274 -11.31 -10.82 -6.29
N ALA A 275 -10.67 -11.27 -7.37
CA ALA A 275 -11.28 -11.50 -8.68
C ALA A 275 -12.16 -10.30 -9.14
N GLN A 276 -13.48 -10.48 -9.26
CA GLN A 276 -14.44 -9.43 -9.65
C GLN A 276 -14.95 -8.58 -8.47
N ARG A 277 -14.36 -8.72 -7.27
CA ARG A 277 -14.68 -7.89 -6.09
C ARG A 277 -13.91 -6.57 -6.13
N HIS A 278 -14.23 -5.75 -7.13
CA HIS A 278 -13.70 -4.39 -7.27
C HIS A 278 -14.74 -3.50 -7.96
N TRP A 279 -14.64 -2.20 -7.75
CA TRP A 279 -15.37 -1.21 -8.52
C TRP A 279 -14.44 -0.55 -9.56
N MET A 280 -14.97 -0.29 -10.75
CA MET A 280 -14.27 0.44 -11.81
C MET A 280 -15.27 1.35 -12.52
N GLY A 281 -14.93 2.63 -12.64
CA GLY A 281 -15.73 3.64 -13.33
C GLY A 281 -14.91 4.90 -13.60
N ASP A 282 -15.46 5.79 -14.43
CA ASP A 282 -14.88 7.11 -14.63
C ASP A 282 -15.08 7.97 -13.39
N PHE A 283 -14.11 8.84 -13.10
CA PHE A 283 -14.26 9.83 -12.03
C PHE A 283 -15.44 10.77 -12.36
N ALA A 284 -16.37 10.90 -11.43
CA ALA A 284 -17.50 11.81 -11.53
C ALA A 284 -17.59 12.63 -10.25
N ASP A 285 -17.51 13.95 -10.37
CA ASP A 285 -17.65 14.90 -9.27
C ASP A 285 -18.66 15.96 -9.70
N ARG A 286 -19.94 15.65 -9.51
CA ARG A 286 -21.09 16.49 -9.88
C ARG A 286 -21.28 17.64 -8.90
N ASN A 287 -20.86 17.49 -7.65
CA ASN A 287 -21.02 18.52 -6.62
C ASN A 287 -19.77 19.43 -6.45
N GLY A 288 -18.65 19.08 -7.07
CA GLY A 288 -17.41 19.85 -7.11
C GLY A 288 -16.55 19.75 -5.85
N ASN A 289 -16.72 18.71 -5.03
CA ASN A 289 -16.01 18.54 -3.76
C ASN A 289 -14.70 17.72 -3.88
N GLY A 290 -14.36 17.25 -5.09
CA GLY A 290 -13.15 16.49 -5.36
C GLY A 290 -13.25 15.00 -5.02
N LEU A 291 -14.42 14.49 -4.65
CA LEU A 291 -14.69 13.07 -4.44
C LEU A 291 -15.47 12.50 -5.61
N THR A 292 -15.26 11.21 -5.90
CA THR A 292 -16.03 10.55 -6.93
C THR A 292 -17.38 10.10 -6.38
N GLU A 293 -18.47 10.34 -7.10
CA GLU A 293 -19.76 9.78 -6.76
C GLU A 293 -19.96 8.40 -7.41
N PHE A 294 -20.13 7.38 -6.58
CA PHE A 294 -20.40 6.00 -6.97
C PHE A 294 -21.87 5.78 -7.35
N SER A 295 -22.77 6.53 -6.71
CA SER A 295 -24.18 6.67 -7.08
C SER A 295 -24.65 8.11 -6.84
N SER A 296 -25.93 8.45 -7.06
CA SER A 296 -26.37 9.86 -7.01
C SER A 296 -26.22 10.46 -5.60
N GLY A 297 -25.17 11.25 -5.39
CA GLY A 297 -24.85 11.89 -4.11
C GLY A 297 -24.18 10.96 -3.10
N ASP A 298 -23.72 9.79 -3.56
CA ASP A 298 -23.04 8.79 -2.73
C ASP A 298 -21.56 8.71 -3.12
N GLU A 299 -20.70 9.01 -2.15
CA GLU A 299 -19.25 9.09 -2.29
C GLU A 299 -18.56 7.95 -1.53
N ALA A 300 -19.31 6.93 -1.08
CA ALA A 300 -18.80 5.73 -0.45
C ALA A 300 -19.05 4.46 -1.29
N ILE A 301 -18.18 3.48 -1.09
CA ILE A 301 -18.43 2.07 -1.44
C ILE A 301 -18.39 1.33 -0.11
N ASP A 302 -19.54 0.80 0.32
CA ASP A 302 -19.69 -0.08 1.47
C ASP A 302 -19.66 -1.58 1.09
#